data_AF-A0A542EF91-F1
#
_entry.id   AF-A0A542EF91-F1
#
_cell.length_a   1.000
_cell.length_b   1.000
_cell.length_c   1.000
_cell.angle_alpha   90.00
_cell.angle_beta   90.00
_cell.angle_gamma   90.00
#
_symmetry.space_group_name_H-M   'P 1'
#
loop_
_entity.id
_entity.type
_entity.pdbx_description
1 polymer ?
#
loop_
_entity_poly.entity_id
_entity_poly.type
_entity_poly.pdbx_seq_one_letter_code
_entity_poly.pdbx_strand_id
1 'polypeptide(L)'
;MTDPTALPNFPTSGNQNGNPSEPQAQEGQPVFAGPNDESPARDRVVEALRSVGLNPEVDEDGDVSYLLPAGEDAPEGTPEQQLFVRAIDGEPAMIRVFGQWQIGDDVPADLNKRLLAANDITLSLNIIKAGIANGNLVVTGEHLITPESDLPMLLQSTTQMVVHAVQMWHQAATSDGPHAATGGEGDGLNGQA
;
A
#
# COMPACT_ATOMS: atom_id res chain seq x y z
N MET A 1 15.42 -11.77 34.72
CA MET A 1 15.68 -10.92 33.53
C MET A 1 14.64 -11.36 32.51
N THR A 2 13.65 -10.51 32.24
CA THR A 2 12.55 -10.83 31.29
C THR A 2 13.11 -10.77 29.88
N ASP A 3 12.78 -11.75 29.05
CA ASP A 3 13.22 -11.81 27.65
C ASP A 3 12.68 -10.58 26.89
N PRO A 4 13.54 -9.69 26.36
CA PRO A 4 13.11 -8.48 25.65
C PRO A 4 12.42 -8.76 24.30
N THR A 5 12.39 -10.03 23.84
CA THR A 5 11.70 -10.47 22.62
C THR A 5 10.36 -11.15 22.88
N ALA A 6 9.97 -11.31 24.14
CA ALA A 6 8.65 -11.83 24.48
C ALA A 6 7.58 -10.78 24.10
N LEU A 7 6.97 -10.95 22.93
CA LEU A 7 5.80 -10.18 22.55
C LEU A 7 4.67 -10.49 23.55
N PRO A 8 3.98 -9.47 24.10
CA PRO A 8 2.83 -9.72 24.94
C PRO A 8 1.79 -10.52 24.14
N ASN A 9 1.22 -11.54 24.76
CA ASN A 9 0.08 -12.28 24.20
C ASN A 9 -1.04 -11.26 23.95
N PHE A 10 -1.25 -10.87 22.69
CA PHE A 10 -2.41 -10.06 22.33
C PHE A 10 -3.66 -10.91 22.63
N PRO A 11 -4.62 -10.43 23.45
CA PRO A 11 -5.84 -11.16 23.67
C PRO A 11 -6.56 -11.30 22.32
N THR A 12 -6.70 -12.53 21.84
CA THR A 12 -7.59 -12.86 20.72
C THR A 12 -9.01 -12.50 21.15
N SER A 13 -9.56 -11.43 20.61
CA SER A 13 -10.98 -11.07 20.78
C SER A 13 -11.86 -12.10 20.05
N GLY A 14 -12.01 -13.27 20.67
CA GLY A 14 -12.88 -14.35 20.26
C GLY A 14 -14.09 -14.45 21.18
N ASN A 15 -15.08 -13.59 20.92
CA ASN A 15 -16.51 -13.86 20.94
C ASN A 15 -17.11 -14.76 22.05
N GLN A 16 -17.77 -14.17 23.06
CA GLN A 16 -18.95 -14.77 23.71
C GLN A 16 -20.01 -13.70 24.06
N ASN A 17 -21.12 -13.76 23.32
CA ASN A 17 -22.50 -13.40 23.68
C ASN A 17 -22.93 -11.92 23.72
N GLY A 18 -23.73 -11.51 22.72
CA GLY A 18 -24.87 -10.59 22.93
C GLY A 18 -25.15 -9.52 21.87
N ASN A 19 -26.10 -9.80 20.97
CA ASN A 19 -27.00 -8.90 20.21
C ASN A 19 -26.41 -8.00 19.08
N PRO A 20 -27.12 -7.80 17.94
CA PRO A 20 -26.65 -6.98 16.83
C PRO A 20 -27.10 -5.52 17.01
N SER A 21 -26.18 -4.63 17.32
CA SER A 21 -26.44 -3.18 17.30
C SER A 21 -25.17 -2.46 16.89
N GLU A 22 -25.16 -2.05 15.61
CA GLU A 22 -24.29 -1.07 14.95
C GLU A 22 -22.77 -1.29 15.07
N PRO A 23 -21.97 -1.01 14.02
CA PRO A 23 -20.52 -1.02 14.17
C PRO A 23 -20.10 0.10 15.13
N GLN A 24 -20.00 -0.24 16.42
CA GLN A 24 -19.34 0.61 17.40
C GLN A 24 -17.89 0.77 16.94
N ALA A 25 -17.49 1.99 16.60
CA ALA A 25 -16.10 2.33 16.40
C ALA A 25 -15.32 1.80 17.60
N GLN A 26 -14.43 0.82 17.38
CA GLN A 26 -13.58 0.31 18.44
C GLN A 26 -12.76 1.49 18.99
N GLU A 27 -12.91 1.80 20.28
CA GLU A 27 -12.12 2.82 20.97
C GLU A 27 -10.62 2.55 20.68
N GLY A 28 -9.99 3.49 19.96
CA GLY A 28 -8.57 3.42 19.58
C GLY A 28 -8.27 3.20 18.09
N GLN A 29 -9.27 3.00 17.23
CA GLN A 29 -9.06 3.07 15.78
C GLN A 29 -8.99 4.54 15.32
N PRO A 30 -8.06 4.91 14.43
CA PRO A 30 -8.04 6.24 13.83
C PRO A 30 -9.38 6.49 13.12
N VAL A 31 -10.01 7.64 13.42
CA VAL A 31 -11.18 8.10 12.68
C VAL A 31 -10.67 8.73 11.38
N PHE A 32 -11.14 8.20 10.26
CA PHE A 32 -10.79 8.72 8.95
C PHE A 32 -11.86 9.73 8.50
N ALA A 33 -11.42 10.81 7.84
CA ALA A 33 -12.32 11.79 7.25
C ALA A 33 -13.09 11.15 6.08
N GLY A 34 -14.41 11.21 6.12
CA GLY A 34 -15.27 10.78 5.02
C GLY A 34 -15.24 11.73 3.83
N PRO A 35 -15.96 11.42 2.73
CA PRO A 35 -15.93 12.16 1.47
C PRO A 35 -16.30 13.65 1.61
N ASN A 36 -17.23 13.96 2.51
CA ASN A 36 -17.75 15.32 2.71
C ASN A 36 -17.11 16.05 3.88
N ASP A 37 -16.21 15.41 4.62
CA ASP A 37 -15.51 16.03 5.74
C ASP A 37 -14.42 16.99 5.24
N GLU A 38 -14.14 18.07 5.95
CA GLU A 38 -13.02 18.96 5.62
C GLU A 38 -11.68 18.22 5.83
N SER A 39 -10.81 18.24 4.82
CA SER A 39 -9.48 17.62 4.90
C SER A 39 -8.43 18.42 4.11
N PRO A 40 -7.68 19.32 4.77
CA PRO A 40 -6.60 20.08 4.12
C PRO A 40 -5.54 19.20 3.46
N ALA A 41 -5.18 18.05 4.05
CA ALA A 41 -4.23 17.12 3.44
C ALA A 41 -4.80 16.50 2.14
N ARG A 42 -6.08 16.12 2.13
CA ARG A 42 -6.75 15.58 0.94
C ARG A 42 -6.84 16.61 -0.18
N ASP A 43 -7.22 17.84 0.14
CA ASP A 43 -7.34 18.92 -0.84
C ASP A 43 -6.00 19.18 -1.56
N ARG A 44 -4.89 19.17 -0.80
CA ARG A 44 -3.54 19.28 -1.35
C ARG A 44 -3.16 18.10 -2.26
N VAL A 45 -3.58 16.88 -1.92
CA VAL A 45 -3.37 15.69 -2.77
C VAL A 45 -4.12 15.83 -4.09
N VAL A 46 -5.39 16.24 -4.05
CA VAL A 46 -6.23 16.47 -5.24
C VAL A 46 -5.59 17.53 -6.15
N GLU A 47 -5.16 18.65 -5.59
CA GLU A 47 -4.46 19.70 -6.33
C GLU A 47 -3.16 19.18 -6.96
N ALA A 48 -2.35 18.45 -6.20
CA ALA A 48 -1.08 17.90 -6.68
C ALA A 48 -1.28 16.91 -7.84
N LEU A 49 -2.27 16.01 -7.76
CA LEU A 49 -2.58 15.07 -8.85
C LEU A 49 -3.08 15.79 -10.11
N ARG A 50 -3.93 16.81 -9.96
CA ARG A 50 -4.36 17.65 -11.09
C ARG A 50 -3.20 18.40 -11.75
N SER A 51 -2.26 18.88 -10.95
CA SER A 51 -1.09 19.63 -11.45
C SER A 51 -0.20 18.80 -12.38
N VAL A 52 -0.23 17.47 -12.23
CA VAL A 52 0.52 16.52 -13.06
C VAL A 52 -0.32 15.91 -14.18
N GLY A 53 -1.53 16.45 -14.43
CA GLY A 53 -2.39 16.05 -15.55
C GLY A 53 -3.28 14.84 -15.28
N LEU A 54 -3.39 14.37 -14.03
CA LEU A 54 -4.30 13.29 -13.66
C LEU A 54 -5.69 13.85 -13.30
N ASN A 55 -6.71 12.99 -13.35
CA ASN A 55 -8.08 13.33 -12.99
C ASN A 55 -8.50 12.62 -11.68
N PRO A 56 -8.15 13.17 -10.51
CA PRO A 56 -8.49 12.57 -9.23
C PRO A 56 -9.96 12.78 -8.82
N GLU A 57 -10.55 11.77 -8.19
CA GLU A 57 -11.90 11.78 -7.63
C GLU A 57 -11.88 11.27 -6.18
N VAL A 58 -12.63 11.92 -5.30
CA VAL A 58 -12.79 11.47 -3.90
C VAL A 58 -13.90 10.43 -3.84
N ASP A 59 -13.61 9.25 -3.30
CA ASP A 59 -14.55 8.15 -3.18
C ASP A 59 -15.35 8.17 -1.86
N GLU A 60 -16.23 7.19 -1.68
CA GLU A 60 -17.13 7.08 -0.51
C GLU A 60 -16.39 6.89 0.82
N ASP A 61 -15.14 6.44 0.79
CA ASP A 61 -14.29 6.26 1.97
C ASP A 61 -13.41 7.50 2.26
N GLY A 62 -13.51 8.53 1.42
CA GLY A 62 -12.71 9.75 1.52
C GLY A 62 -11.31 9.62 0.88
N ASP A 63 -11.03 8.51 0.21
CA ASP A 63 -9.78 8.30 -0.50
C ASP A 63 -9.81 9.01 -1.86
N VAL A 64 -8.65 9.49 -2.30
CA VAL A 64 -8.48 10.12 -3.61
C VAL A 64 -8.09 9.05 -4.62
N SER A 65 -9.04 8.60 -5.41
CA SER A 65 -8.80 7.67 -6.52
C SER A 65 -8.28 8.41 -7.76
N TYR A 66 -7.41 7.76 -8.54
CA TYR A 66 -6.93 8.26 -9.82
C TYR A 66 -6.53 7.11 -10.74
N LEU A 67 -6.62 7.34 -12.05
CA LEU A 67 -6.25 6.37 -13.08
C LEU A 67 -4.88 6.72 -13.65
N LEU A 68 -4.01 5.73 -13.72
CA LEU A 68 -2.79 5.79 -14.50
C LEU A 68 -3.07 5.36 -15.94
N PRO A 69 -2.84 6.24 -16.92
CA PRO A 69 -2.94 5.86 -18.32
C PRO A 69 -2.00 4.70 -18.61
N ALA A 70 -2.44 3.80 -19.49
CA ALA A 70 -1.53 2.85 -20.10
C ALA A 70 -0.40 3.62 -20.82
N GLY A 71 0.85 3.19 -20.62
CA GLY A 71 1.99 3.82 -21.29
C GLY A 71 1.83 3.79 -22.81
N GLU A 72 2.47 4.72 -23.53
CA GLU A 72 2.37 4.82 -24.99
C GLU A 72 2.79 3.52 -25.71
N ASP A 73 3.68 2.74 -25.08
CA ASP A 73 4.17 1.45 -25.59
C ASP A 73 3.39 0.23 -25.05
N ALA A 74 2.34 0.44 -24.26
CA ALA A 74 1.55 -0.65 -23.71
C ALA A 74 0.75 -1.37 -24.82
N PRO A 75 0.59 -2.70 -24.76
CA PRO A 75 -0.26 -3.43 -25.69
C PRO A 75 -1.66 -2.82 -25.77
N GLU A 76 -2.23 -2.78 -26.98
CA GLU A 76 -3.61 -2.32 -27.19
C GLU A 76 -4.58 -3.10 -26.29
N GLY A 77 -5.45 -2.37 -25.58
CA GLY A 77 -6.39 -2.95 -24.63
C GLY A 77 -5.83 -3.17 -23.22
N THR A 78 -4.59 -2.73 -22.93
CA THR A 78 -4.09 -2.68 -21.54
C THR A 78 -5.00 -1.76 -20.71
N PRO A 79 -5.64 -2.26 -19.64
CA PRO A 79 -6.51 -1.44 -18.81
C PRO A 79 -5.69 -0.38 -18.06
N GLU A 80 -6.30 0.77 -17.82
CA GLU A 80 -5.74 1.78 -16.93
C GLU A 80 -5.63 1.22 -15.51
N GLN A 81 -4.56 1.59 -14.81
CA GLN A 81 -4.35 1.15 -13.45
C GLN A 81 -4.97 2.16 -12.48
N GLN A 82 -5.98 1.73 -11.72
CA GLN A 82 -6.51 2.55 -10.63
C GLN A 82 -5.61 2.47 -9.40
N LEU A 83 -5.34 3.63 -8.81
CA LEU A 83 -4.66 3.81 -7.53
C LEU A 83 -5.44 4.77 -6.64
N PHE A 84 -5.08 4.79 -5.37
CA PHE A 84 -5.74 5.57 -4.35
C PHE A 84 -4.71 6.30 -3.50
N VAL A 85 -5.07 7.46 -2.99
CA VAL A 85 -4.33 8.16 -1.94
C VAL A 85 -5.26 8.39 -0.75
N ARG A 86 -4.92 7.80 0.39
CA ARG A 86 -5.55 8.14 1.67
C ARG A 86 -4.78 9.29 2.30
N ALA A 87 -5.46 10.38 2.63
CA ALA A 87 -4.90 11.48 3.40
C ALA A 87 -5.40 11.41 4.85
N ILE A 88 -4.51 11.64 5.80
CA ILE A 88 -4.80 11.67 7.24
C ILE A 88 -4.29 13.01 7.75
N ASP A 89 -5.22 13.88 8.13
CA ASP A 89 -4.88 15.17 8.73
C ASP A 89 -4.22 14.98 10.11
N GLY A 90 -3.31 15.89 10.43
CA GLY A 90 -2.50 15.84 11.65
C GLY A 90 -1.32 16.80 11.57
N GLU A 91 -0.46 16.77 12.60
CA GLU A 91 0.76 17.57 12.65
C GLU A 91 1.96 16.69 13.07
N PRO A 92 2.73 16.13 12.12
CA PRO A 92 2.55 16.24 10.66
C PRO A 92 1.38 15.39 10.14
N ALA A 93 0.82 15.79 8.99
CA ALA A 93 -0.16 15.00 8.27
C ALA A 93 0.52 13.80 7.60
N MET A 94 -0.27 12.79 7.22
CA MET A 94 0.22 11.59 6.55
C MET A 94 -0.55 11.35 5.26
N ILE A 95 0.12 10.82 4.25
CA ILE A 95 -0.51 10.28 3.05
C ILE A 95 -0.07 8.85 2.81
N ARG A 96 -0.98 8.06 2.26
CA ARG A 96 -0.75 6.69 1.85
C ARG A 96 -1.19 6.52 0.41
N VAL A 97 -0.26 6.26 -0.50
CA VAL A 97 -0.55 5.87 -1.89
C VAL A 97 -0.66 4.36 -1.93
N PHE A 98 -1.73 3.80 -2.48
CA PHE A 98 -1.92 2.35 -2.51
C PHE A 98 -2.73 1.88 -3.71
N GLY A 99 -2.58 0.58 -4.01
CA GLY A 99 -3.38 -0.11 -5.00
C GLY A 99 -3.65 -1.55 -4.59
N GLN A 100 -4.58 -2.18 -5.31
CA GLN A 100 -4.94 -3.57 -5.11
C GLN A 100 -4.99 -4.30 -6.45
N TRP A 101 -4.39 -5.47 -6.51
CA TRP A 101 -4.32 -6.31 -7.71
C TRP A 101 -4.94 -7.67 -7.45
N GLN A 102 -5.84 -8.06 -8.34
CA GLN A 102 -6.28 -9.44 -8.44
C GLN A 102 -5.08 -10.30 -8.84
N ILE A 103 -4.86 -11.39 -8.11
CA ILE A 103 -3.76 -12.30 -8.39
C ILE A 103 -4.21 -13.26 -9.49
N GLY A 104 -3.50 -13.26 -10.62
CA GLY A 104 -3.78 -14.13 -11.75
C GLY A 104 -3.48 -15.61 -11.49
N ASP A 105 -4.06 -16.47 -12.33
CA ASP A 105 -3.88 -17.93 -12.26
C ASP A 105 -2.44 -18.39 -12.61
N ASP A 106 -1.64 -17.49 -13.19
CA ASP A 106 -0.22 -17.70 -13.48
C ASP A 106 0.66 -17.66 -12.23
N VAL A 107 0.16 -17.10 -11.12
CA VAL A 107 0.87 -17.05 -9.84
C VAL A 107 0.50 -18.26 -8.97
N PRO A 108 1.48 -19.05 -8.47
CA PRO A 108 1.22 -20.22 -7.64
C PRO A 108 0.22 -19.97 -6.51
N ALA A 109 -0.74 -20.88 -6.31
CA ALA A 109 -1.81 -20.74 -5.31
C ALA A 109 -1.33 -20.87 -3.84
N ASP A 110 -0.07 -21.22 -3.63
CA ASP A 110 0.53 -21.32 -2.30
C ASP A 110 0.58 -19.94 -1.63
N LEU A 111 -0.27 -19.75 -0.61
CA LEU A 111 -0.33 -18.51 0.16
C LEU A 111 1.00 -18.19 0.86
N ASN A 112 1.74 -19.19 1.34
CA ASN A 112 3.01 -18.95 2.00
C ASN A 112 4.03 -18.39 1.02
N LYS A 113 4.09 -18.92 -0.21
CA LYS A 113 4.94 -18.39 -1.28
C LYS A 113 4.59 -16.93 -1.62
N ARG A 114 3.30 -16.60 -1.70
CA ARG A 114 2.80 -15.23 -1.95
C ARG A 114 3.15 -14.26 -0.83
N LEU A 115 3.03 -14.70 0.43
CA LEU A 115 3.39 -13.90 1.60
C LEU A 115 4.91 -13.69 1.72
N LEU A 116 5.71 -14.71 1.42
CA LEU A 116 7.17 -14.59 1.37
C LEU A 116 7.62 -13.58 0.31
N ALA A 117 7.03 -13.65 -0.89
CA ALA A 117 7.28 -12.65 -1.94
C ALA A 117 6.89 -11.23 -1.50
N ALA A 118 5.76 -11.06 -0.80
CA ALA A 118 5.35 -9.75 -0.26
C ALA A 118 6.31 -9.22 0.82
N ASN A 119 6.82 -10.12 1.66
CA ASN A 119 7.83 -9.80 2.66
C ASN A 119 9.16 -9.37 2.00
N ASP A 120 9.57 -10.01 0.91
CA ASP A 120 10.79 -9.61 0.17
C ASP A 120 10.70 -8.16 -0.32
N ILE A 121 9.55 -7.75 -0.85
CA ILE A 121 9.33 -6.35 -1.28
C ILE A 121 9.42 -5.40 -0.10
N THR A 122 8.73 -5.73 0.99
CA THR A 122 8.67 -4.88 2.19
C THR A 122 10.04 -4.71 2.85
N LEU A 123 10.91 -5.73 2.78
CA LEU A 123 12.28 -5.65 3.29
C LEU A 123 13.24 -4.94 2.32
N SER A 124 12.94 -4.95 1.01
CA SER A 124 13.82 -4.38 -0.01
C SER A 124 13.61 -2.89 -0.24
N LEU A 125 12.40 -2.38 0.01
CA LEU A 125 12.01 -1.00 -0.35
C LEU A 125 11.60 -0.21 0.90
N ASN A 126 12.33 0.87 1.19
CA ASN A 126 12.22 1.62 2.44
C ASN A 126 10.81 2.12 2.81
N ILE A 127 10.01 2.52 1.82
CA ILE A 127 8.70 3.13 2.06
C ILE A 127 7.54 2.28 1.55
N ILE A 128 7.84 1.16 0.88
CA ILE A 128 6.83 0.30 0.28
C ILE A 128 6.54 -0.86 1.22
N LYS A 129 5.26 -1.14 1.42
CA LYS A 129 4.79 -2.36 2.09
C LYS A 129 3.91 -3.11 1.12
N ALA A 130 4.09 -4.43 1.07
CA ALA A 130 3.25 -5.33 0.30
C ALA A 130 2.62 -6.38 1.22
N GLY A 131 1.40 -6.79 0.92
CA GLY A 131 0.67 -7.80 1.67
C GLY A 131 -0.41 -8.46 0.83
N ILE A 132 -0.94 -9.58 1.35
CA ILE A 132 -2.05 -10.30 0.73
C ILE A 132 -3.29 -10.10 1.59
N ALA A 133 -4.38 -9.59 1.01
CA ALA A 133 -5.65 -9.38 1.70
C ALA A 133 -6.79 -9.86 0.80
N ASN A 134 -7.66 -10.73 1.33
CA ASN A 134 -8.81 -11.30 0.61
C ASN A 134 -8.48 -11.86 -0.79
N GLY A 135 -7.29 -12.46 -0.94
CA GLY A 135 -6.83 -13.01 -2.23
C GLY A 135 -6.20 -11.98 -3.18
N ASN A 136 -6.16 -10.71 -2.81
CA ASN A 136 -5.53 -9.64 -3.59
C ASN A 136 -4.13 -9.35 -3.07
N LEU A 137 -3.24 -8.95 -3.97
CA LEU A 137 -2.03 -8.22 -3.61
C LEU A 137 -2.41 -6.78 -3.27
N VAL A 138 -1.96 -6.28 -2.13
CA VAL A 138 -2.06 -4.88 -1.72
C VAL A 138 -0.66 -4.32 -1.59
N VAL A 139 -0.41 -3.19 -2.25
CA VAL A 139 0.88 -2.49 -2.19
C VAL A 139 0.63 -1.05 -1.81
N THR A 140 1.45 -0.53 -0.89
CA THR A 140 1.29 0.81 -0.33
C THR A 140 2.63 1.51 -0.15
N GLY A 141 2.66 2.83 -0.37
CA GLY A 141 3.74 3.75 0.00
C GLY A 141 3.24 4.82 0.95
N GLU A 142 3.92 5.03 2.08
CA GLU A 142 3.47 5.95 3.14
C GLU A 142 4.45 7.09 3.36
N HIS A 143 3.92 8.30 3.58
CA HIS A 143 4.71 9.51 3.81
C HIS A 143 4.12 10.38 4.89
N LEU A 144 4.97 10.97 5.72
CA LEU A 144 4.64 12.16 6.48
C LEU A 144 4.80 13.37 5.57
N ILE A 145 3.84 14.29 5.60
CA ILE A 145 3.85 15.50 4.79
C ILE A 145 3.76 16.75 5.66
N THR A 146 4.51 17.76 5.25
CA THR A 146 4.50 19.11 5.84
C THR A 146 3.93 20.10 4.82
N PRO A 147 3.64 21.35 5.22
CA PRO A 147 3.21 22.40 4.28
C PRO A 147 4.19 22.62 3.12
N GLU A 148 5.50 22.40 3.33
CA GLU A 148 6.57 22.62 2.36
C GLU A 148 6.85 21.40 1.45
N SER A 149 6.18 20.27 1.69
CA SER A 149 6.41 19.04 0.92
C SER A 149 5.99 19.21 -0.54
N ASP A 150 6.87 18.81 -1.47
CA ASP A 150 6.60 18.73 -2.91
C ASP A 150 5.74 17.48 -3.20
N LEU A 151 4.42 17.64 -3.04
CA LEU A 151 3.46 16.56 -3.26
C LEU A 151 3.41 16.08 -4.72
N PRO A 152 3.45 16.93 -5.76
CA PRO A 152 3.50 16.46 -7.15
C PRO A 152 4.66 15.49 -7.41
N MET A 153 5.87 15.81 -6.95
CA MET A 153 7.03 14.91 -7.10
C MET A 153 6.89 13.65 -6.25
N LEU A 154 6.46 13.80 -5.00
CA LEU A 154 6.29 12.68 -4.07
C LEU A 154 5.25 11.67 -4.58
N LEU A 155 4.09 12.14 -5.04
CA LEU A 155 3.01 11.29 -5.54
C LEU A 155 3.42 10.57 -6.82
N GLN A 156 4.07 11.25 -7.77
CA GLN A 156 4.56 10.62 -9.00
C GLN A 156 5.60 9.53 -8.71
N SER A 157 6.62 9.83 -7.89
CA SER A 157 7.67 8.87 -7.55
C SER A 157 7.13 7.69 -6.76
N THR A 158 6.23 7.92 -5.81
CA THR A 158 5.59 6.85 -5.01
C THR A 158 4.71 5.97 -5.87
N THR A 159 3.98 6.56 -6.80
CA THR A 159 3.16 5.82 -7.76
C THR A 159 4.01 4.86 -8.60
N GLN A 160 5.14 5.34 -9.14
CA GLN A 160 6.07 4.51 -9.90
C GLN A 160 6.64 3.38 -9.05
N MET A 161 7.01 3.65 -7.79
CA MET A 161 7.51 2.63 -6.87
C MET A 161 6.45 1.58 -6.51
N VAL A 162 5.19 1.98 -6.32
CA VAL A 162 4.08 1.05 -6.08
C VAL A 162 3.89 0.11 -7.26
N VAL A 163 3.86 0.64 -8.49
CA VAL A 163 3.73 -0.19 -9.71
C VAL A 163 4.94 -1.11 -9.90
N HIS A 164 6.15 -0.60 -9.65
CA HIS A 164 7.37 -1.41 -9.74
C HIS A 164 7.39 -2.53 -8.70
N ALA A 165 6.95 -2.26 -7.47
CA ALA A 165 6.85 -3.25 -6.41
C ALA A 165 5.90 -4.40 -6.75
N VAL A 166 4.82 -4.15 -7.51
CA VAL A 166 3.93 -5.21 -8.02
C VAL A 166 4.66 -6.12 -9.00
N GLN A 167 5.47 -5.55 -9.90
CA GLN A 167 6.28 -6.33 -10.85
C GLN A 167 7.33 -7.17 -10.12
N MET A 168 8.03 -6.57 -9.15
CA MET A 168 9.00 -7.31 -8.31
C MET A 168 8.31 -8.44 -7.53
N TRP A 169 7.13 -8.18 -6.97
CA TRP A 169 6.36 -9.18 -6.24
C TRP A 169 5.98 -10.35 -7.15
N HIS A 170 5.52 -10.07 -8.37
CA HIS A 170 5.15 -11.11 -9.35
C HIS A 170 6.35 -11.98 -9.70
N GLN A 171 7.51 -11.37 -9.96
CA GLN A 171 8.76 -12.11 -10.21
C GLN A 171 9.16 -12.98 -9.02
N ALA A 172 9.09 -12.45 -7.80
CA ALA A 172 9.40 -13.21 -6.59
C ALA A 172 8.42 -14.36 -6.34
N ALA A 173 7.12 -14.14 -6.58
CA ALA A 173 6.08 -15.14 -6.36
C ALA A 173 6.09 -16.28 -7.39
N THR A 174 6.60 -16.03 -8.59
CA THR A 174 6.71 -17.01 -9.68
C THR A 174 8.06 -17.73 -9.71
N SER A 175 9.11 -17.13 -9.13
CA SER A 175 10.44 -17.74 -9.01
C SER A 175 10.48 -18.88 -7.99
N ASP A 176 11.38 -19.85 -8.20
CA ASP A 176 11.73 -20.89 -7.21
C ASP A 176 12.97 -20.52 -6.39
N GLY A 177 13.46 -19.28 -6.53
CA GLY A 177 14.58 -18.74 -5.78
C GLY A 177 14.27 -18.58 -4.28
N PRO A 178 15.32 -18.41 -3.45
CA PRO A 178 15.14 -18.25 -2.02
C PRO A 178 14.52 -16.88 -1.70
N HIS A 179 13.64 -16.85 -0.70
CA HIS A 179 13.08 -15.62 -0.14
C HIS A 179 13.97 -15.09 1.00
N ALA A 180 13.92 -13.79 1.28
CA ALA A 180 14.72 -13.14 2.31
C ALA A 180 14.50 -13.77 3.69
N ALA A 181 13.24 -14.10 4.02
CA ALA A 181 12.88 -14.75 5.28
C ALA A 181 13.41 -16.19 5.42
N THR A 182 13.78 -16.84 4.31
CA THR A 182 14.29 -18.23 4.29
C THR A 182 15.81 -18.31 4.09
N GLY A 183 16.52 -17.19 4.22
CA GLY A 183 17.97 -17.14 4.05
C GLY A 183 18.44 -16.95 2.61
N GLY A 184 17.58 -16.41 1.73
CA GLY A 184 18.05 -15.85 0.47
C GLY A 184 18.90 -14.61 0.76
N GLU A 185 20.21 -14.70 0.54
CA GLU A 185 21.06 -13.52 0.53
C GLU A 185 20.56 -12.59 -0.59
N GLY A 186 20.21 -11.36 -0.23
CA GLY A 186 19.89 -10.32 -1.19
C GLY A 186 21.13 -10.01 -2.03
N ASP A 187 21.24 -10.68 -3.18
CA ASP A 187 22.33 -10.53 -4.14
C ASP A 187 22.25 -9.20 -4.93
N GLY A 188 21.76 -8.13 -4.26
CA GLY A 188 21.43 -6.84 -4.87
C GLY A 188 22.18 -5.63 -4.31
N LEU A 189 23.09 -5.81 -3.34
CA LEU A 189 23.85 -4.68 -2.76
C LEU A 189 25.37 -4.73 -2.99
N ASN A 190 25.88 -5.76 -3.69
CA ASN A 190 27.30 -5.85 -4.05
C ASN A 190 27.49 -5.76 -5.57
N GLY A 191 27.34 -4.56 -6.10
CA GLY A 191 27.64 -4.27 -7.50
C GLY A 191 28.00 -2.81 -7.69
N GLN A 192 29.31 -2.52 -7.63
CA GLN A 192 30.02 -1.29 -8.04
C GLN A 192 30.28 -0.26 -6.93
N ALA A 193 31.52 -0.33 -6.42
CA ALA A 193 32.30 0.82 -5.98
C ALA A 193 33.12 1.36 -7.16
#